data_AF-A0A522FVC0-F1
#
_entry.id   AF-A0A522FVC0-F1
#
_cell.length_a   1.000
_cell.length_b   1.000
_cell.length_c   1.000
_cell.angle_alpha   90.00
_cell.angle_beta   90.00
_cell.angle_gamma   90.00
#
_symmetry.space_group_name_H-M   'P 1'
#
loop_
_entity.id
_entity.type
_entity.pdbx_description
1 polymer ?
#
loop_
_entity_poly.entity_id
_entity_poly.type
_entity_poly.pdbx_seq_one_letter_code
_entity_poly.pdbx_strand_id
1 'polypeptide(L)'
;MEGVGGKLFLFKDSLLFKSHKYNIQRHSLSIPISEIKSYDIYKLFGVFPLGFKVNTLNSKEIFIVDKPKEWIHALQASTKLGFLV
;
A
#
# COMPACT_ATOMS: atom_id res chain seq x y z
N MET A 1 2.40 11.61 -13.16
CA MET A 1 2.15 10.21 -12.76
C MET A 1 0.67 9.94 -12.99
N GLU A 2 0.35 9.04 -13.90
CA GLU A 2 -1.03 8.65 -14.16
C GLU A 2 -1.48 7.62 -13.13
N GLY A 3 -2.66 7.82 -12.53
CA GLY A 3 -3.23 6.85 -11.61
C GLY A 3 -3.69 5.60 -12.36
N VAL A 4 -3.21 4.43 -11.97
CA VAL A 4 -3.62 3.15 -12.54
C VAL A 4 -4.64 2.46 -11.63
N GLY A 5 -5.80 2.12 -12.19
CA GLY A 5 -6.81 1.33 -11.50
C GLY A 5 -6.43 -0.15 -11.39
N GLY A 6 -6.78 -0.79 -10.28
CA GLY A 6 -6.43 -2.18 -10.02
C GLY A 6 -6.99 -2.70 -8.71
N LYS A 7 -6.50 -3.88 -8.32
CA LYS A 7 -6.78 -4.49 -7.02
C LYS A 7 -5.52 -4.47 -6.16
N LEU A 8 -5.71 -4.16 -4.88
CA LEU A 8 -4.68 -4.18 -3.85
C LEU A 8 -4.95 -5.35 -2.90
N PHE A 9 -3.91 -6.07 -2.54
CA PHE A 9 -3.96 -7.22 -1.65
C PHE A 9 -2.89 -7.09 -0.58
N LEU A 10 -3.25 -7.34 0.67
CA LEU A 10 -2.30 -7.49 1.78
C LEU A 10 -2.15 -8.97 2.11
N PHE A 11 -0.95 -9.49 1.93
CA PHE A 11 -0.53 -10.80 2.40
C PHE A 11 0.27 -10.66 3.71
N LYS A 12 0.64 -11.79 4.31
CA LYS A 12 1.42 -11.82 5.55
C LYS A 12 2.76 -11.09 5.41
N ASP A 13 3.40 -11.20 4.25
CA ASP A 13 4.77 -10.76 3.99
C ASP A 13 4.88 -9.69 2.90
N SER A 14 3.77 -9.34 2.23
CA SER A 14 3.80 -8.41 1.09
C SER A 14 2.50 -7.64 0.89
N LEU A 15 2.63 -6.43 0.35
CA LEU A 15 1.55 -5.62 -0.22
C LEU A 15 1.63 -5.70 -1.75
N LEU A 16 0.63 -6.29 -2.39
CA LEU A 16 0.60 -6.54 -3.83
C LEU A 16 -0.49 -5.72 -4.52
N PHE A 17 -0.10 -4.90 -5.49
CA PHE A 17 -0.99 -4.24 -6.42
C PHE A 17 -0.96 -4.91 -7.79
N LYS A 18 -2.14 -5.15 -8.36
CA LYS A 18 -2.33 -5.69 -9.70
C LYS A 18 -3.27 -4.80 -10.50
N SER A 19 -2.77 -4.19 -11.58
CA SER A 19 -3.57 -3.38 -12.49
C SER A 19 -4.64 -4.21 -13.23
N HIS A 20 -5.71 -3.56 -13.69
CA HIS A 20 -6.72 -4.21 -14.52
C HIS A 20 -6.15 -4.63 -15.90
N LYS A 21 -6.70 -5.73 -16.45
CA LYS A 21 -6.22 -6.41 -17.68
C LYS A 21 -6.09 -5.53 -18.94
N TYR A 22 -6.72 -4.35 -18.97
CA TYR A 22 -6.76 -3.49 -20.15
C TYR A 22 -5.61 -2.46 -20.22
N ASN A 23 -4.72 -2.41 -19.22
CA ASN A 23 -3.52 -1.58 -19.34
C ASN A 23 -2.44 -2.36 -20.10
N ILE A 24 -2.04 -1.85 -21.27
CA ILE A 24 -0.99 -2.41 -22.16
C ILE A 24 0.36 -2.56 -21.44
N GLN A 25 0.53 -1.91 -20.28
CA GLN A 25 1.61 -2.10 -19.33
C GLN A 25 1.13 -2.95 -18.15
N ARG A 26 1.55 -4.22 -18.08
CA ARG A 26 1.34 -5.13 -16.95
C ARG A 26 2.17 -4.70 -15.75
N HIS A 27 1.83 -3.56 -15.16
CA HIS A 27 2.47 -3.07 -13.95
C HIS A 27 1.85 -3.79 -12.74
N SER A 28 2.54 -4.81 -12.24
CA SER A 28 2.32 -5.32 -10.89
C SER A 28 3.38 -4.74 -9.97
N LEU A 29 2.96 -4.23 -8.82
CA LEU A 29 3.83 -3.72 -7.77
C LEU A 29 3.72 -4.65 -6.57
N SER A 30 4.85 -5.15 -6.07
CA SER A 30 4.91 -5.97 -4.87
C SER A 30 5.89 -5.32 -3.91
N ILE A 31 5.42 -4.96 -2.71
CA ILE A 31 6.22 -4.35 -1.66
C ILE A 31 6.32 -5.34 -0.50
N PRO A 32 7.49 -5.93 -0.22
CA PRO A 32 7.69 -6.74 0.97
C PRO A 32 7.43 -5.92 2.24
N ILE A 33 6.72 -6.48 3.22
CA ILE A 33 6.43 -5.80 4.50
C ILE A 33 7.73 -5.43 5.24
N SER A 34 8.78 -6.25 5.10
CA SER A 34 10.11 -5.98 5.65
C SER A 34 10.79 -4.73 5.07
N GLU A 35 10.41 -4.30 3.87
CA GLU A 35 10.96 -3.10 3.22
C GLU A 35 10.16 -1.84 3.52
N ILE A 36 8.99 -1.96 4.16
CA ILE A 36 8.16 -0.83 4.54
C ILE A 36 8.74 -0.16 5.78
N LYS A 37 9.21 1.07 5.60
CA LYS A 37 9.75 1.89 6.70
C LYS A 37 8.65 2.62 7.46
N SER A 38 7.63 3.08 6.75
CA SER A 38 6.48 3.75 7.36
C SER A 38 5.26 3.71 6.46
N TYR A 39 4.10 3.84 7.08
CA TYR A 39 2.82 4.02 6.41
C TYR A 39 2.02 5.09 7.15
N ASP A 40 1.33 5.95 6.41
CA ASP A 40 0.44 6.96 7.00
C ASP A 40 -0.81 7.14 6.13
N ILE A 41 -1.84 7.73 6.72
CA ILE A 41 -3.03 8.15 5.97
C ILE A 41 -2.62 9.21 4.94
N TYR A 42 -3.00 8.96 3.70
CA TYR A 42 -2.94 9.96 2.64
C TYR A 42 -4.25 10.74 2.60
N LYS A 43 -4.15 12.06 2.71
CA LYS A 43 -5.30 12.97 2.72
C LYS A 43 -5.29 13.85 1.48
N LEU A 44 -6.44 13.92 0.80
CA LEU A 44 -6.69 14.91 -0.23
C LEU A 44 -6.74 16.31 0.41
N PHE A 45 -5.96 17.25 -0.13
CA PHE A 45 -5.77 18.61 0.41
C PHE A 45 -5.41 18.67 1.90
N GLY A 46 -4.84 17.58 2.47
CA GLY A 46 -4.49 17.51 3.89
C GLY A 46 -5.66 17.25 4.85
N VAL A 47 -6.91 17.14 4.35
CA VAL A 47 -8.10 17.04 5.20
C VAL A 47 -8.80 15.69 5.04
N PHE A 48 -9.18 15.31 3.81
CA PHE A 48 -10.05 14.16 3.57
C PHE A 48 -9.23 12.89 3.34
N PRO A 49 -9.31 11.85 4.20
CA PRO A 49 -8.56 10.62 4.01
C PRO A 49 -9.03 9.90 2.75
N LEU A 50 -8.16 9.83 1.75
CA LEU A 50 -8.47 9.24 0.45
C LEU A 50 -7.74 7.90 0.25
N GLY A 51 -6.72 7.64 1.06
CA GLY A 51 -5.87 6.48 0.89
C GLY A 51 -4.83 6.37 1.98
N PHE A 52 -3.80 5.59 1.71
CA PHE A 52 -2.60 5.53 2.53
C PHE A 52 -1.35 5.63 1.66
N LYS A 53 -0.28 6.15 2.24
CA LYS A 53 1.06 6.15 1.63
C LYS A 53 1.93 5.11 2.31
N VAL A 54 2.77 4.45 1.53
CA VAL A 54 3.83 3.55 1.98
C VAL A 54 5.16 4.15 1.56
N ASN A 55 6.09 4.25 2.50
CA ASN A 55 7.47 4.66 2.20
C ASN A 55 8.38 3.46 2.41
N THR A 56 9.14 3.10 1.38
CA THR A 56 10.23 2.13 1.43
C THR A 56 11.58 2.86 1.48
N LEU A 57 12.70 2.14 1.41
CA LEU A 57 14.02 2.78 1.24
C LEU A 57 14.11 3.55 -0.10
N ASN A 58 13.51 3.01 -1.16
CA ASN A 58 13.76 3.42 -2.54
C ASN A 58 12.55 4.08 -3.22
N SER A 59 11.36 3.93 -2.65
CA SER A 59 10.12 4.38 -3.29
C SER A 59 9.11 4.90 -2.27
N LYS A 60 8.19 5.71 -2.79
CA LYS A 60 7.02 6.18 -2.09
C LYS A 60 5.80 5.90 -2.95
N GLU A 61 4.89 5.09 -2.43
CA GLU A 61 3.70 4.65 -3.14
C GLU A 61 2.46 5.16 -2.42
N ILE A 62 1.47 5.63 -3.18
CA ILE A 62 0.20 6.12 -2.65
C ILE A 62 -0.92 5.26 -3.21
N PHE A 63 -1.69 4.66 -2.31
CA PHE A 63 -2.83 3.83 -2.66
C PHE A 63 -4.12 4.55 -2.28
N ILE A 64 -4.90 4.93 -3.27
CA ILE A 64 -6.26 5.45 -3.09
C ILE A 64 -7.19 4.26 -2.90
N VAL A 65 -7.78 4.15 -1.71
CA VAL A 65 -8.59 3.00 -1.29
C VAL A 65 -9.69 3.45 -0.35
N ASP A 66 -10.78 2.69 -0.32
CA ASP A 66 -11.77 2.84 0.74
C ASP A 66 -11.18 2.42 2.09
N LYS A 67 -11.66 3.10 3.14
CA LYS A 67 -11.33 2.79 4.55
C LYS A 67 -9.81 2.65 4.81
N PRO A 68 -8.99 3.66 4.49
CA PRO A 68 -7.52 3.56 4.59
C PRO A 68 -6.99 3.30 6.00
N LYS A 69 -7.79 3.59 7.04
CA LYS A 69 -7.45 3.25 8.43
C LYS A 69 -7.43 1.74 8.68
N GLU A 70 -8.34 0.99 8.07
CA GLU A 70 -8.38 -0.48 8.20
C GLU A 70 -7.13 -1.10 7.56
N TRP A 71 -6.68 -0.56 6.42
CA TRP A 71 -5.43 -0.96 5.77
C TRP A 71 -4.20 -0.72 6.65
N ILE A 72 -4.08 0.46 7.26
CA ILE A 72 -2.97 0.75 8.18
C ILE A 72 -2.98 -0.19 9.38
N HIS A 73 -4.15 -0.45 9.96
CA HIS A 73 -4.27 -1.37 11.09
C HIS A 73 -3.84 -2.79 10.70
N ALA A 74 -4.24 -3.26 9.52
CA ALA A 74 -3.82 -4.56 9.02
C ALA A 74 -2.30 -4.63 8.76
N LEU A 75 -1.71 -3.57 8.19
CA LEU A 75 -0.24 -3.46 8.03
C LEU A 75 0.49 -3.52 9.37
N GLN A 76 0.00 -2.80 10.39
CA GLN A 76 0.55 -2.85 11.76
C GLN A 76 0.54 -4.26 12.34
N ALA A 77 -0.56 -5.00 12.13
CA ALA A 77 -0.67 -6.39 12.59
C ALA A 77 0.33 -7.31 11.87
N SER A 78 0.47 -7.17 10.55
CA SER A 78 1.45 -7.94 9.75
C SER A 78 2.90 -7.65 10.15
N THR A 79 3.23 -6.40 10.46
CA THR A 79 4.58 -6.04 10.93
C THR A 79 4.88 -6.65 12.30
N LYS A 80 3.92 -6.65 13.25
CA LYS A 80 4.12 -7.19 14.60
C LYS A 80 4.34 -8.71 14.62
N LEU A 81 3.73 -9.46 13.71
CA LEU A 81 3.96 -10.91 13.60
C LEU A 81 5.39 -11.28 13.18
N GLY A 82 6.18 -10.34 12.64
CA GLY A 82 7.56 -10.55 12.22
C GLY A 82 8.62 -10.34 13.32
N PHE A 83 8.25 -9.85 14.51
CA PHE A 83 9.16 -9.53 15.62
C PHE A 83 8.96 -10.44 16.85
N LEU A 84 8.69 -11.74 16.63
CA LEU A 84 8.83 -12.75 17.68
C LEU A 84 10.23 -13.35 17.58
N VAL A 85 11.17 -12.81 18.38
CA VAL A 85 12.44 -13.44 18.75
C VAL A 85 12.50 -13.49 20.27
#